data_AF-A0A0F9DND3-F1
#
_entry.id   AF-A0A0F9DND3-F1
#
_cell.length_a   1.000
_cell.length_b   1.000
_cell.length_c   1.000
_cell.angle_alpha   90.00
_cell.angle_beta   90.00
_cell.angle_gamma   90.00
#
_symmetry.space_group_name_H-M   'P 1'
#
loop_
_entity.id
_entity.type
_entity.pdbx_description
1 polymer ?
#
loop_
_entity_poly.entity_id
_entity_poly.type
_entity_poly.pdbx_seq_one_letter_code
_entity_poly.pdbx_strand_id
1 'polypeptide(L)'
;MTDSKSPYYCSGHRAKSLYLNARSIGLSAADRIQIQGKIGLIHSIFQRVINITVLENRLISLVGLEVGQGPLNILVNIPNHINLLTIGIKKGDIVTRVSESIVIGENVIVISTQWTELWEPKRKFQARLQPLKIIMANIEIMRDIALTSDYLSGLGELIPFTHIYGLKDSKAEKFGSVSYMALPHISSMLKAIKSGHSHDIIRITK
;
A
#
# COMPACT_ATOMS: atom_id res chain seq x y z
N MET A 1 -30.54 -1.87 -7.72
CA MET A 1 -30.22 -0.42 -7.65
C MET A 1 -29.09 -0.18 -8.62
N THR A 2 -29.24 0.86 -9.44
CA THR A 2 -28.58 1.10 -10.73
C THR A 2 -27.05 1.17 -10.66
N ASP A 3 -26.38 0.27 -11.38
CA ASP A 3 -24.96 0.35 -11.72
C ASP A 3 -24.70 1.63 -12.52
N SER A 4 -24.18 2.67 -11.86
CA SER A 4 -23.63 3.83 -12.54
C SER A 4 -22.37 3.38 -13.28
N LYS A 5 -22.52 3.05 -14.56
CA LYS A 5 -21.38 2.82 -15.46
C LYS A 5 -20.45 4.02 -15.37
N SER A 6 -19.26 3.77 -14.86
CA SER A 6 -18.16 4.73 -14.84
C SER A 6 -17.92 5.20 -16.29
N PRO A 7 -17.86 6.51 -16.58
CA PRO A 7 -17.74 7.03 -17.96
C PRO A 7 -16.42 6.67 -18.66
N TYR A 8 -15.58 5.87 -18.00
CA TYR A 8 -14.30 5.38 -18.47
C TYR A 8 -14.41 4.04 -19.23
N TYR A 9 -15.62 3.47 -19.38
CA TYR A 9 -15.86 2.25 -20.16
C TYR A 9 -17.01 2.38 -21.17
N CYS A 10 -16.64 2.67 -22.43
CA CYS A 10 -17.40 2.31 -23.62
C CYS A 10 -16.45 1.61 -24.59
N SER A 11 -16.63 0.30 -24.78
CA SER A 11 -15.95 -0.45 -25.84
C SER A 11 -16.34 0.14 -27.21
N GLY A 12 -15.40 0.83 -27.87
CA GLY A 12 -15.59 1.39 -29.21
C GLY A 12 -15.27 2.89 -29.35
N HIS A 13 -15.05 3.62 -28.26
CA HIS A 13 -14.60 5.01 -28.30
C HIS A 13 -13.38 5.20 -27.39
N ARG A 14 -12.39 6.00 -27.83
CA ARG A 14 -11.18 6.34 -27.06
C ARG A 14 -11.57 6.64 -25.60
N ALA A 15 -11.26 5.73 -24.68
CA ALA A 15 -11.52 5.94 -23.27
C ALA A 15 -10.80 7.22 -22.84
N LYS A 16 -11.54 8.16 -22.25
CA LYS A 16 -10.96 9.42 -21.79
C LYS A 16 -10.00 9.12 -20.64
N SER A 17 -8.73 9.46 -20.79
CA SER A 17 -7.73 9.32 -19.73
C SER A 17 -8.18 10.02 -18.45
N LEU A 18 -7.97 9.38 -17.30
CA LEU A 18 -8.12 10.01 -15.99
C LEU A 18 -6.84 10.80 -15.69
N TYR A 19 -6.95 12.13 -15.71
CA TYR A 19 -5.86 13.02 -15.33
C TYR A 19 -5.95 13.36 -13.84
N LEU A 20 -4.87 13.11 -13.11
CA LEU A 20 -4.74 13.38 -11.69
C LEU A 20 -3.52 14.25 -11.41
N ASN A 21 -3.54 14.95 -10.29
CA ASN A 21 -2.37 15.65 -9.76
C ASN A 21 -1.90 14.95 -8.49
N ALA A 22 -0.60 14.67 -8.40
CA ALA A 22 0.00 14.20 -7.18
C ALA A 22 0.16 15.36 -6.19
N ARG A 23 -0.40 15.19 -5.00
CA ARG A 23 -0.35 16.16 -3.90
C ARG A 23 0.96 16.05 -3.13
N SER A 24 1.39 14.83 -2.85
CA SER A 24 2.69 14.58 -2.23
C SER A 24 3.27 13.23 -2.64
N ILE A 25 4.59 13.10 -2.65
CA ILE A 25 5.29 11.83 -2.89
C ILE A 25 6.19 11.56 -1.69
N GLY A 26 6.10 10.37 -1.11
CA GLY A 26 7.00 9.94 -0.05
C GLY A 26 8.45 9.82 -0.54
N LEU A 27 9.41 10.13 0.32
CA LEU A 27 10.84 10.10 -0.02
C LEU A 27 11.27 8.81 -0.75
N SER A 28 10.91 7.65 -0.22
CA SER A 28 11.28 6.36 -0.83
C SER A 28 10.57 6.11 -2.17
N ALA A 29 9.35 6.62 -2.35
CA ALA A 29 8.67 6.56 -3.64
C ALA A 29 9.35 7.47 -4.66
N ALA A 30 9.70 8.70 -4.28
CA ALA A 30 10.41 9.65 -5.15
C ALA A 30 11.72 9.06 -5.66
N ASP A 31 12.52 8.47 -4.77
CA ASP A 31 13.79 7.81 -5.11
C ASP A 31 13.61 6.66 -6.10
N ARG A 32 12.50 5.94 -6.00
CA ARG A 32 12.21 4.74 -6.81
C ARG A 32 11.71 5.05 -8.22
N ILE A 33 11.26 6.29 -8.48
CA ILE A 33 10.67 6.69 -9.75
C ILE A 33 11.51 7.72 -10.51
N GLN A 34 12.79 7.87 -10.19
CA GLN A 34 13.64 8.90 -10.82
C GLN A 34 13.92 8.64 -12.31
N ILE A 35 13.87 7.38 -12.75
CA ILE A 35 14.17 7.01 -14.13
C ILE A 35 13.01 7.37 -15.07
N GLN A 36 13.34 7.80 -16.30
CA GLN A 36 12.39 7.99 -17.38
C GLN A 36 12.08 6.65 -18.08
N GLY A 37 10.93 6.57 -18.73
CA GLY A 37 10.48 5.34 -19.39
C GLY A 37 9.81 4.37 -18.40
N LYS A 38 9.91 3.06 -18.64
CA LYS A 38 9.22 2.05 -17.83
C LYS A 38 9.79 2.05 -16.40
N ILE A 39 8.97 2.39 -15.41
CA ILE A 39 9.35 2.39 -13.99
C ILE A 39 8.89 1.12 -13.27
N GLY A 40 7.85 0.44 -13.76
CA GLY A 40 7.32 -0.73 -13.08
C GLY A 40 6.10 -1.36 -13.73
N LEU A 41 5.47 -2.27 -12.99
CA LEU A 41 4.24 -2.96 -13.36
C LEU A 41 3.23 -2.86 -12.21
N ILE A 42 1.93 -2.79 -12.54
CA ILE A 42 0.88 -2.86 -11.52
C ILE A 42 0.94 -4.22 -10.82
N HIS A 43 1.14 -4.20 -9.52
CA HIS A 43 1.15 -5.40 -8.67
C HIS A 43 -0.26 -5.76 -8.19
N SER A 44 -0.98 -4.78 -7.65
CA SER A 44 -2.35 -4.97 -7.16
C SER A 44 -3.14 -3.67 -7.22
N ILE A 45 -4.46 -3.82 -7.35
CA ILE A 45 -5.42 -2.72 -7.45
C ILE A 45 -6.48 -2.93 -6.37
N PHE A 46 -6.78 -1.86 -5.66
CA PHE A 46 -7.88 -1.74 -4.71
C PHE A 46 -8.71 -0.52 -5.09
N GLN A 47 -9.87 -0.33 -4.44
CA GLN A 47 -10.77 0.77 -4.77
C GLN A 47 -10.08 2.13 -4.83
N ARG A 48 -9.07 2.35 -3.98
CA ARG A 48 -8.38 3.62 -3.78
C ARG A 48 -6.84 3.54 -3.79
N VAL A 49 -6.29 2.37 -4.12
CA VAL A 49 -4.85 2.11 -4.08
C VAL A 49 -4.43 1.34 -5.32
N ILE A 50 -3.34 1.75 -5.95
CA ILE A 50 -2.62 0.94 -6.93
C ILE A 50 -1.22 0.71 -6.40
N ASN A 51 -0.90 -0.54 -6.12
CA ASN A 51 0.47 -0.92 -5.77
C ASN A 51 1.22 -1.28 -7.04
N ILE A 52 2.45 -0.80 -7.14
CA ILE A 52 3.31 -0.89 -8.32
C ILE A 52 4.63 -1.52 -7.88
N THR A 53 5.01 -2.60 -8.54
CA THR A 53 6.34 -3.18 -8.40
C THR A 53 7.28 -2.46 -9.37
N VAL A 54 8.30 -1.80 -8.82
CA VAL A 54 9.37 -1.14 -9.57
C VAL A 54 10.62 -2.03 -9.61
N LEU A 55 11.75 -1.50 -10.11
CA LEU A 55 13.04 -2.19 -10.14
C LEU A 55 13.41 -2.84 -8.79
N GLU A 56 14.08 -3.99 -8.87
CA GLU A 56 14.52 -4.81 -7.73
C GLU A 56 13.35 -5.30 -6.84
N ASN A 57 12.17 -5.50 -7.44
CA ASN A 57 10.97 -5.97 -6.77
C ASN A 57 10.52 -5.05 -5.60
N ARG A 58 10.90 -3.77 -5.65
CA ARG A 58 10.51 -2.77 -4.66
C ARG A 58 9.09 -2.28 -4.93
N LEU A 59 8.38 -1.87 -3.89
CA LEU A 59 6.99 -1.42 -3.99
C LEU A 59 6.87 0.10 -3.89
N ILE A 60 5.99 0.69 -4.69
CA ILE A 60 5.42 2.02 -4.45
C ILE A 60 3.91 1.91 -4.56
N SER A 61 3.19 2.89 -4.00
CA SER A 61 1.73 2.88 -3.98
C SER A 61 1.20 4.22 -4.43
N LEU A 62 0.34 4.23 -5.44
CA LEU A 62 -0.53 5.37 -5.70
C LEU A 62 -1.75 5.25 -4.79
N VAL A 63 -2.05 6.28 -4.02
CA VAL A 63 -3.09 6.23 -2.98
C VAL A 63 -3.98 7.46 -2.99
N GLY A 64 -5.27 7.26 -2.72
CA GLY A 64 -6.23 8.34 -2.48
C GLY A 64 -5.98 9.08 -1.15
N LEU A 65 -6.61 10.25 -0.99
CA LEU A 65 -6.44 11.12 0.17
C LEU A 65 -6.78 10.44 1.50
N GLU A 66 -7.80 9.59 1.49
CA GLU A 66 -8.29 8.84 2.65
C GLU A 66 -7.33 7.77 3.17
N VAL A 67 -6.36 7.32 2.36
CA VAL A 67 -5.32 6.38 2.79
C VAL A 67 -4.18 7.12 3.50
N GLY A 68 -3.91 8.36 3.07
CA GLY A 68 -2.91 9.22 3.68
C GLY A 68 -1.49 9.08 3.12
N GLN A 69 -0.62 9.92 3.67
CA GLN A 69 0.78 10.03 3.26
C GLN A 69 1.62 8.89 3.84
N GLY A 70 2.69 8.54 3.15
CA GLY A 70 3.60 7.49 3.58
C GLY A 70 4.87 7.49 2.73
N PRO A 71 5.95 6.84 3.19
CA PRO A 71 7.24 6.89 2.51
C PRO A 71 7.20 6.23 1.12
N LEU A 72 6.29 5.28 0.91
CA LEU A 72 6.09 4.57 -0.35
C LEU A 72 4.95 5.15 -1.19
N ASN A 73 4.26 6.18 -0.70
CA ASN A 73 3.00 6.64 -1.27
C ASN A 73 3.22 7.81 -2.23
N ILE A 74 2.52 7.75 -3.36
CA ILE A 74 2.23 8.87 -4.24
C ILE A 74 0.77 9.23 -3.96
N LEU A 75 0.58 10.27 -3.15
CA LEU A 75 -0.73 10.72 -2.72
C LEU A 75 -1.37 11.53 -3.85
N VAL A 76 -2.55 11.10 -4.29
CA VAL A 76 -3.31 11.74 -5.37
C VAL A 76 -4.73 12.05 -4.92
N ASN A 77 -5.31 13.11 -5.47
CA ASN A 77 -6.72 13.42 -5.25
C ASN A 77 -7.59 12.63 -6.24
N ILE A 78 -7.94 11.40 -5.88
CA ILE A 78 -8.83 10.56 -6.68
C ILE A 78 -10.28 10.98 -6.37
N PRO A 79 -11.08 11.42 -7.36
CA PRO A 79 -12.47 11.78 -7.11
C PRO A 79 -13.26 10.63 -6.46
N ASN A 80 -14.16 10.93 -5.52
CA ASN A 80 -14.86 9.90 -4.73
C ASN A 80 -15.73 8.94 -5.57
N HIS A 81 -16.23 9.41 -6.71
CA HIS A 81 -17.02 8.59 -7.63
C HIS A 81 -16.16 7.64 -8.48
N ILE A 82 -14.83 7.76 -8.42
CA ILE A 82 -13.91 6.89 -9.16
C ILE A 82 -13.52 5.70 -8.28
N ASN A 83 -13.76 4.51 -8.82
CA ASN A 83 -13.28 3.24 -8.31
C ASN A 83 -12.17 2.69 -9.22
N LEU A 84 -10.95 2.57 -8.69
CA LEU A 84 -9.80 2.10 -9.46
C LEU A 84 -9.91 0.63 -9.87
N LEU A 85 -10.72 -0.18 -9.18
CA LEU A 85 -10.97 -1.57 -9.58
C LEU A 85 -11.69 -1.69 -10.93
N THR A 86 -12.42 -0.64 -11.34
CA THR A 86 -13.29 -0.66 -12.53
C THR A 86 -12.84 0.34 -13.61
N ILE A 87 -11.69 0.98 -13.46
CA ILE A 87 -11.25 2.07 -14.36
C ILE A 87 -10.53 1.58 -15.62
N GLY A 88 -10.26 0.27 -15.70
CA GLY A 88 -9.75 -0.37 -16.92
C GLY A 88 -8.26 -0.58 -16.99
N ILE A 89 -7.62 -0.51 -15.83
CA ILE A 89 -6.28 -1.02 -15.59
C ILE A 89 -6.37 -2.43 -14.99
N LYS A 90 -5.33 -3.23 -15.18
CA LYS A 90 -5.21 -4.59 -14.63
C LYS A 90 -3.83 -4.83 -14.04
N LYS A 91 -3.73 -5.85 -13.18
CA LYS A 91 -2.44 -6.36 -12.72
C LYS A 91 -1.55 -6.71 -13.92
N GLY A 92 -0.29 -6.30 -13.84
CA GLY A 92 0.70 -6.50 -14.90
C GLY A 92 0.77 -5.37 -15.93
N ASP A 93 -0.14 -4.39 -15.90
CA ASP A 93 -0.05 -3.23 -16.79
C ASP A 93 1.22 -2.42 -16.51
N ILE A 94 1.76 -1.82 -17.57
CA ILE A 94 2.98 -1.04 -17.51
C ILE A 94 2.71 0.31 -16.83
N VAL A 95 3.66 0.69 -15.97
CA VAL A 95 3.76 2.04 -15.42
C VAL A 95 5.02 2.70 -15.97
N THR A 96 4.85 3.90 -16.52
CA THR A 96 5.90 4.65 -17.22
C THR A 96 6.01 6.04 -16.61
N ARG A 97 7.23 6.55 -16.46
CA ARG A 97 7.48 7.97 -16.22
C ARG A 97 7.80 8.68 -17.53
N VAL A 98 7.11 9.77 -17.79
CA VAL A 98 7.34 10.65 -18.94
C VAL A 98 7.39 12.08 -18.42
N SER A 99 8.59 12.65 -18.41
CA SER A 99 8.86 13.98 -17.84
C SER A 99 8.37 14.06 -16.39
N GLU A 100 7.47 15.00 -16.10
CA GLU A 100 6.82 15.19 -14.81
C GLU A 100 5.45 14.51 -14.75
N SER A 101 5.35 13.31 -15.32
CA SER A 101 4.11 12.53 -15.28
C SER A 101 4.37 11.04 -15.13
N ILE A 102 3.47 10.38 -14.39
CA ILE A 102 3.38 8.93 -14.29
C ILE A 102 2.17 8.48 -15.09
N VAL A 103 2.38 7.57 -16.02
CA VAL A 103 1.37 7.03 -16.93
C VAL A 103 1.14 5.57 -16.60
N ILE A 104 -0.11 5.18 -16.43
CA ILE A 104 -0.52 3.81 -16.04
C ILE A 104 -1.47 3.24 -17.09
N GLY A 105 -1.22 2.00 -17.51
CA GLY A 105 -2.15 1.22 -18.34
C GLY A 105 -2.48 1.91 -19.65
N GLU A 106 -1.48 2.16 -20.49
CA GLU A 106 -1.68 2.74 -21.83
C GLU A 106 -2.42 4.10 -21.85
N ASN A 107 -2.10 4.96 -20.88
CA ASN A 107 -2.73 6.28 -20.66
C ASN A 107 -4.15 6.23 -20.09
N VAL A 108 -4.59 5.13 -19.49
CA VAL A 108 -5.85 5.11 -18.73
C VAL A 108 -5.78 6.09 -17.55
N ILE A 109 -4.63 6.16 -16.85
CA ILE A 109 -4.39 7.14 -15.79
C ILE A 109 -3.10 7.89 -16.09
N VAL A 110 -3.14 9.23 -15.98
CA VAL A 110 -1.99 10.12 -16.11
C VAL A 110 -1.92 10.97 -14.85
N ILE A 111 -0.83 10.88 -14.11
CA ILE A 111 -0.62 11.64 -12.87
C ILE A 111 0.49 12.65 -13.09
N SER A 112 0.19 13.93 -12.99
CA SER A 112 1.20 15.00 -12.99
C SER A 112 1.96 15.04 -11.65
N THR A 113 3.28 15.15 -11.72
CA THR A 113 4.21 15.31 -10.57
C THR A 113 4.84 16.70 -10.50
N GLN A 114 4.46 17.63 -11.37
CA GLN A 114 5.15 18.92 -11.59
C GLN A 114 5.23 19.83 -10.36
N TRP A 115 4.29 19.70 -9.42
CA TRP A 115 4.18 20.57 -8.24
C TRP A 115 4.00 19.77 -6.95
N THR A 116 4.54 18.56 -6.93
CA THR A 116 4.28 17.61 -5.86
C THR A 116 5.25 17.81 -4.70
N GLU A 117 4.71 17.96 -3.49
CA GLU A 117 5.53 18.09 -2.28
C GLU A 117 6.21 16.76 -1.94
N LEU A 118 7.49 16.81 -1.57
CA LEU A 118 8.16 15.66 -0.99
C LEU A 118 7.67 15.47 0.45
N TRP A 119 7.10 14.31 0.74
CA TRP A 119 6.65 13.97 2.07
C TRP A 119 7.74 13.22 2.84
N GLU A 120 7.99 13.70 4.06
CA GLU A 120 8.81 13.02 5.06
C GLU A 120 8.06 12.92 6.39
N PRO A 121 8.30 11.87 7.18
CA PRO A 121 7.68 11.76 8.49
C PRO A 121 8.17 12.90 9.39
N LYS A 122 7.24 13.58 10.06
CA LYS A 122 7.55 14.67 11.02
C LYS A 122 8.53 14.25 12.12
N ARG A 123 8.56 12.95 12.44
CA ARG A 123 9.52 12.35 13.37
C ARG A 123 10.45 11.43 12.58
N LYS A 124 11.76 11.68 12.69
CA LYS A 124 12.77 10.73 12.23
C LYS A 124 12.80 9.56 13.21
N PHE A 125 12.26 8.42 12.81
CA PHE A 125 12.35 7.20 13.59
C PHE A 125 13.80 6.75 13.62
N GLN A 126 14.40 6.67 14.81
CA GLN A 126 15.74 6.13 14.94
C GLN A 126 15.73 4.65 14.57
N ALA A 127 16.71 4.21 13.78
CA ALA A 127 16.88 2.81 13.39
C ALA A 127 17.36 1.91 14.55
N ARG A 128 17.17 2.32 15.82
CA ARG A 128 17.44 1.47 16.98
C ARG A 128 16.14 0.78 17.36
N LEU A 129 16.20 -0.53 17.52
CA LEU A 129 15.07 -1.31 17.99
C LEU A 129 14.69 -0.75 19.38
N GLN A 130 13.41 -0.43 19.56
CA GLN A 130 12.93 0.04 20.86
C GLN A 130 13.02 -1.10 21.87
N PRO A 131 13.12 -0.81 23.19
CA PRO A 131 12.94 -1.82 24.23
C PRO A 131 11.66 -2.63 23.99
N LEU A 132 11.72 -3.95 24.25
CA LEU A 132 10.59 -4.87 24.03
C LEU A 132 9.27 -4.34 24.61
N LYS A 133 9.30 -3.77 25.82
CA LYS A 133 8.13 -3.16 26.48
C LYS A 133 7.46 -2.07 25.63
N ILE A 134 8.25 -1.24 24.94
CA ILE A 134 7.75 -0.16 24.09
C ILE A 134 7.19 -0.73 22.79
N ILE A 135 7.88 -1.71 22.18
CA ILE A 135 7.37 -2.41 20.99
C ILE A 135 6.00 -3.03 21.30
N MET A 136 5.87 -3.70 22.44
CA MET A 136 4.63 -4.32 22.88
C MET A 136 3.51 -3.32 23.11
N ALA A 137 3.78 -2.21 23.79
CA ALA A 137 2.78 -1.16 24.00
C ALA A 137 2.28 -0.59 22.68
N ASN A 138 3.17 -0.38 21.69
CA ASN A 138 2.78 0.12 20.38
C ASN A 138 1.93 -0.88 19.59
N ILE A 139 2.21 -2.19 19.70
CA ILE A 139 1.40 -3.24 19.05
C ILE A 139 -0.02 -3.25 19.62
N GLU A 140 -0.18 -3.19 20.95
CA GLU A 140 -1.52 -3.16 21.57
C GLU A 140 -2.29 -1.88 21.17
N ILE A 141 -1.63 -0.71 21.16
CA ILE A 141 -2.27 0.54 20.68
C ILE A 141 -2.74 0.40 19.23
N MET A 142 -1.89 -0.15 18.34
CA MET A 142 -2.24 -0.33 16.93
C MET A 142 -3.43 -1.28 16.77
N ARG A 143 -3.46 -2.35 17.56
CA ARG A 143 -4.57 -3.29 17.60
C ARG A 143 -5.86 -2.62 18.04
N ASP A 144 -5.86 -1.88 19.15
CA ASP A 144 -7.05 -1.20 19.67
C ASP A 144 -7.63 -0.23 18.63
N ILE A 145 -6.77 0.56 17.99
CA ILE A 145 -7.15 1.48 16.91
C ILE A 145 -7.73 0.72 15.71
N ALA A 146 -7.16 -0.42 15.35
CA ALA A 146 -7.62 -1.14 14.18
C ALA A 146 -8.90 -1.95 14.44
N LEU A 147 -9.12 -2.43 15.68
CA LEU A 147 -10.37 -3.07 16.09
C LEU A 147 -11.54 -2.09 16.19
N THR A 148 -11.29 -0.78 16.25
CA THR A 148 -12.38 0.22 16.13
C THR A 148 -12.83 0.45 14.69
N SER A 149 -12.22 -0.22 13.70
CA SER A 149 -12.68 -0.22 12.31
C SER A 149 -13.78 -1.25 12.10
N ASP A 150 -14.93 -0.82 11.55
CA ASP A 150 -16.06 -1.71 11.21
C ASP A 150 -15.73 -2.73 10.09
N TYR A 151 -14.57 -2.60 9.46
CA TYR A 151 -14.15 -3.47 8.36
C TYR A 151 -12.72 -3.99 8.58
N LEU A 152 -12.62 -5.29 8.88
CA LEU A 152 -11.37 -6.03 8.93
C LEU A 152 -11.34 -7.00 7.74
N SER A 153 -10.48 -6.71 6.77
CA SER A 153 -10.23 -7.60 5.62
C SER A 153 -8.74 -7.63 5.29
N GLY A 154 -8.28 -8.70 4.62
CA GLY A 154 -6.86 -8.89 4.34
C GLY A 154 -6.06 -8.92 5.65
N LEU A 155 -4.94 -8.20 5.75
CA LEU A 155 -4.13 -8.21 6.98
C LEU A 155 -4.89 -7.76 8.24
N GLY A 156 -6.00 -7.03 8.10
CA GLY A 156 -6.88 -6.67 9.22
C GLY A 156 -7.43 -7.90 9.96
N GLU A 157 -7.62 -9.02 9.27
CA GLU A 157 -8.08 -10.28 9.86
C GLU A 157 -7.06 -10.87 10.84
N LEU A 158 -5.78 -10.47 10.76
CA LEU A 158 -4.73 -10.94 11.65
C LEU A 158 -4.66 -10.15 12.96
N ILE A 159 -5.31 -8.98 13.02
CA ILE A 159 -5.26 -8.06 14.15
C ILE A 159 -5.76 -8.68 15.46
N PRO A 160 -6.88 -9.44 15.49
CA PRO A 160 -7.31 -10.16 16.68
C PRO A 160 -6.26 -11.14 17.22
N PHE A 161 -5.38 -11.65 16.36
CA PHE A 161 -4.38 -12.68 16.66
C PHE A 161 -2.99 -12.11 16.99
N THR A 162 -2.85 -10.78 17.06
CA THR A 162 -1.59 -10.13 17.45
C THR A 162 -1.25 -10.29 18.93
N HIS A 163 -2.15 -10.89 19.74
CA HIS A 163 -1.83 -11.29 21.11
C HIS A 163 -0.73 -12.35 21.14
N ILE A 164 0.33 -12.05 21.89
CA ILE A 164 1.49 -12.93 22.11
C ILE A 164 1.17 -14.24 22.85
N TYR A 165 -0.01 -14.34 23.45
CA TYR A 165 -0.51 -15.56 24.12
C TYR A 165 -1.57 -16.31 23.31
N GLY A 166 -1.94 -15.80 22.12
CA GLY A 166 -3.22 -16.10 21.48
C GLY A 166 -3.17 -16.73 20.09
N LEU A 167 -2.01 -17.16 19.58
CA LEU A 167 -1.98 -18.15 18.51
C LEU A 167 -2.11 -19.54 19.13
N LYS A 168 -3.23 -19.80 19.80
CA LYS A 168 -3.67 -21.19 19.92
C LYS A 168 -4.04 -21.61 18.50
N ASP A 169 -3.54 -22.76 18.06
CA ASP A 169 -3.86 -23.42 16.78
C ASP A 169 -5.36 -23.71 16.57
N SER A 170 -6.25 -23.08 17.34
CA SER A 170 -7.68 -23.24 17.28
C SER A 170 -8.22 -22.54 16.04
N LYS A 171 -8.31 -23.33 14.98
CA LYS A 171 -9.12 -23.16 13.78
C LYS A 171 -8.79 -21.88 13.04
N ALA A 172 -8.04 -22.03 11.94
CA ALA A 172 -8.13 -21.12 10.82
C ALA A 172 -9.59 -21.03 10.36
N GLU A 173 -10.38 -20.20 11.03
CA GLU A 173 -11.53 -19.55 10.43
C GLU A 173 -11.05 -18.95 9.11
N LYS A 174 -11.90 -19.02 8.08
CA LYS A 174 -11.55 -18.77 6.67
C LYS A 174 -10.89 -17.41 6.48
N PHE A 175 -9.57 -17.33 6.72
CA PHE A 175 -8.76 -16.18 6.39
C PHE A 175 -8.85 -15.95 4.89
N GLY A 176 -8.95 -14.70 4.49
CA GLY A 176 -8.70 -14.30 3.12
C GLY A 176 -7.29 -14.73 2.70
N SER A 177 -7.10 -14.90 1.38
CA SER A 177 -5.84 -15.37 0.82
C SER A 177 -4.62 -14.56 1.25
N VAL A 178 -4.78 -13.25 1.43
CA VAL A 178 -3.71 -12.34 1.89
C VAL A 178 -3.31 -12.63 3.34
N SER A 179 -4.27 -12.73 4.24
CA SER A 179 -4.05 -13.00 5.68
C SER A 179 -3.45 -14.37 5.88
N TYR A 180 -3.96 -15.37 5.14
CA TYR A 180 -3.43 -16.74 5.16
C TYR A 180 -1.95 -16.79 4.76
N MET A 181 -1.57 -16.09 3.68
CA MET A 181 -0.16 -16.04 3.24
C MET A 181 0.74 -15.28 4.22
N ALA A 182 0.24 -14.20 4.84
CA ALA A 182 1.05 -13.36 5.73
C ALA A 182 1.19 -13.92 7.15
N LEU A 183 0.23 -14.73 7.61
CA LEU A 183 0.17 -15.31 8.95
C LEU A 183 1.48 -15.95 9.42
N PRO A 184 2.14 -16.88 8.67
CA PRO A 184 3.36 -17.52 9.15
C PRO A 184 4.50 -16.52 9.36
N HIS A 185 4.62 -15.51 8.50
CA HIS A 185 5.65 -14.48 8.60
C HIS A 185 5.43 -13.56 9.79
N ILE A 186 4.19 -13.10 10.00
CA ILE A 186 3.82 -12.24 11.14
C ILE A 186 3.98 -13.02 12.45
N SER A 187 3.54 -14.29 12.48
CA SER A 187 3.71 -15.18 13.65
C SER A 187 5.18 -15.36 14.00
N SER A 188 6.04 -15.62 13.01
CA SER A 188 7.49 -15.75 13.21
C SER A 188 8.09 -14.46 13.77
N MET A 189 7.72 -13.30 13.21
CA MET A 189 8.20 -12.00 13.67
C MET A 189 7.79 -11.73 15.12
N LEU A 190 6.53 -12.00 15.50
CA LEU A 190 6.04 -11.81 16.87
C LEU A 190 6.77 -12.74 17.86
N LYS A 191 7.05 -13.99 17.47
CA LYS A 191 7.85 -14.93 18.29
C LYS A 191 9.28 -14.43 18.48
N ALA A 192 9.93 -13.94 17.43
CA ALA A 192 11.28 -13.37 17.50
C ALA A 192 11.33 -12.13 18.41
N ILE A 193 10.36 -11.22 18.28
CA ILE A 193 10.22 -10.05 19.17
C ILE A 193 10.09 -10.50 20.64
N LYS A 194 9.18 -11.44 20.94
CA LYS A 194 8.94 -11.93 22.31
C LYS A 194 10.20 -12.51 22.96
N SER A 195 10.91 -13.33 22.20
CA SER A 195 12.05 -14.08 22.69
C SER A 195 13.31 -13.23 22.88
N GLY A 196 13.25 -11.93 22.55
CA GLY A 196 14.39 -11.02 22.69
C GLY A 196 15.47 -11.22 21.62
N HIS A 197 15.27 -12.14 20.68
CA HIS A 197 16.17 -12.39 19.54
C HIS A 197 15.96 -11.32 18.46
N SER A 198 16.21 -10.07 18.81
CA SER A 198 16.12 -8.93 17.89
C SER A 198 17.08 -9.02 16.69
N HIS A 199 18.09 -9.90 16.76
CA HIS A 199 18.99 -10.25 15.66
C HIS A 199 18.36 -11.20 14.63
N ASP A 200 17.34 -11.98 15.02
CA ASP A 200 16.57 -12.85 14.11
C ASP A 200 15.52 -12.08 13.31
N ILE A 201 15.23 -10.84 13.73
CA ILE A 201 14.46 -9.90 12.93
C ILE A 201 15.37 -9.43 11.80
N ILE A 202 15.37 -10.18 10.71
CA ILE A 202 16.11 -9.84 9.49
C ILE A 202 15.68 -8.44 9.07
N ARG A 203 16.57 -7.48 9.26
CA ARG A 203 16.45 -6.19 8.58
C ARG A 203 16.65 -6.48 7.10
N ILE A 204 15.63 -6.20 6.30
CA ILE A 204 15.85 -5.96 4.88
C ILE A 204 16.54 -4.59 4.81
N THR A 205 17.85 -4.58 5.05
CA THR A 205 18.71 -3.41 4.92
C THR A 205 19.30 -3.38 3.52
N LYS A 206 18.85 -2.38 2.76
CA LYS A 206 19.33 -1.92 1.45
C LYS A 206 19.19 -2.91 0.29
#